data_AF-A0A0D0SIV3-F1
#
_entry.id   AF-A0A0D0SIV3-F1
#
_cell.length_a   1.000
_cell.length_b   1.000
_cell.length_c   1.000
_cell.angle_alpha   90.00
_cell.angle_beta   90.00
_cell.angle_gamma   90.00
#
_symmetry.space_group_name_H-M   'P 1'
#
loop_
_entity.id
_entity.type
_entity.pdbx_description
1 polymer ?
#
loop_
_entity_poly.entity_id
_entity_poly.type
_entity_poly.pdbx_seq_one_letter_code
_entity_poly.pdbx_strand_id
1 'polypeptide(L)'
;MSNFYNFLEEISEYSNVKKSLDKTGKVSVFGCVDGAKSHLINSLCQSLDCRLIVTEDEVRANKLVQEYRNFDKNTFYFPPKDFYFLVQIFMETYYLKSECVHSKFF
;
A
#
# COMPACT_ATOMS: atom_id res chain seq x y z
N MET A 1 19.94 -2.98 -1.71
CA MET A 1 18.72 -2.20 -2.01
C MET A 1 18.49 -1.10 -0.97
N SER A 2 19.54 -0.39 -0.54
CA SER A 2 19.52 0.57 0.58
C SER A 2 19.48 2.04 0.15
N ASN A 3 19.94 2.38 -1.06
CA ASN A 3 20.14 3.78 -1.45
C ASN A 3 18.84 4.59 -1.64
N PHE A 4 17.76 3.97 -2.10
CA PHE A 4 16.51 4.72 -2.36
C PHE A 4 15.74 5.08 -1.08
N TYR A 5 15.82 4.23 -0.05
CA TYR A 5 15.16 4.50 1.23
C TYR A 5 15.80 5.65 1.98
N ASN A 6 17.13 5.63 2.05
CA ASN A 6 17.88 6.70 2.69
C ASN A 6 17.60 8.04 1.99
N PHE A 7 17.47 8.03 0.65
CA PHE A 7 17.07 9.22 -0.11
C PHE A 7 15.66 9.72 0.26
N LEU A 8 14.67 8.83 0.44
CA LEU A 8 13.33 9.25 0.84
C LEU A 8 13.30 9.85 2.25
N GLU A 9 14.11 9.36 3.18
CA GLU A 9 14.19 9.89 4.55
C GLU A 9 14.77 11.31 4.61
N GLU A 10 15.60 11.69 3.64
CA GLU A 10 16.16 13.05 3.53
C GLU A 10 15.12 14.08 3.03
N ILE A 11 13.99 13.62 2.47
CA ILE A 11 12.91 14.49 2.00
C ILE A 11 11.99 14.86 3.16
N SER A 12 11.93 16.15 3.48
CA SER A 12 11.15 16.66 4.62
C SER A 12 9.65 16.33 4.53
N GLU A 13 9.11 16.35 3.32
CA GLU A 13 7.73 16.06 2.98
C GLU A 13 7.40 14.59 3.29
N TYR A 14 8.31 13.67 3.00
CA TYR A 14 8.13 12.25 3.31
C TYR A 14 8.07 12.02 4.82
N SER A 15 8.96 12.66 5.59
CA SER A 15 8.92 12.62 7.06
C SER A 15 7.59 13.14 7.60
N ASN A 16 7.06 14.22 7.03
CA ASN A 16 5.78 14.80 7.42
C ASN A 16 4.59 13.88 7.10
N VAL A 17 4.62 13.22 5.94
CA VAL A 17 3.61 12.22 5.54
C VAL A 17 3.63 11.05 6.53
N LYS A 18 4.80 10.50 6.86
CA LYS A 18 4.95 9.39 7.81
C LYS A 18 4.41 9.76 9.19
N LYS A 19 4.81 10.92 9.73
CA LYS A 19 4.31 11.43 11.03
C LYS A 19 2.80 11.66 11.02
N SER A 20 2.24 12.13 9.91
CA SER A 20 0.79 12.34 9.79
C SER A 20 0.05 11.01 9.77
N LEU A 21 0.55 10.04 9.00
CA LEU A 21 0.01 8.70 8.93
C LEU A 21 0.03 8.01 10.30
N ASP A 22 1.14 8.13 11.06
CA ASP A 22 1.27 7.57 12.41
C ASP A 22 0.29 8.20 13.42
N LYS A 23 -0.10 9.47 13.23
CA LYS A 23 -1.01 10.18 14.14
C LYS A 23 -2.48 9.99 13.82
N THR A 24 -2.84 10.02 12.54
CA THR A 24 -4.25 10.07 12.10
C THR A 24 -4.71 8.79 11.43
N GLY A 25 -3.78 7.89 11.06
CA GLY A 25 -4.06 6.71 10.25
C GLY A 25 -4.42 7.04 8.78
N LYS A 26 -4.34 8.32 8.36
CA LYS A 26 -4.73 8.75 7.02
C LYS A 26 -3.89 9.92 6.51
N VAL A 27 -3.45 9.84 5.27
CA VAL A 27 -2.74 10.91 4.58
C VAL A 27 -3.16 10.99 3.10
N SER A 28 -3.13 12.20 2.55
CA SER A 28 -3.29 12.44 1.12
C SER A 28 -1.99 13.00 0.56
N VAL A 29 -1.52 12.44 -0.55
CA VAL A 29 -0.27 12.85 -1.20
C VAL A 29 -0.60 13.29 -2.63
N PHE A 30 -0.06 14.44 -3.05
CA PHE A 30 -0.25 15.01 -4.38
C PHE A 30 1.09 15.19 -5.09
N GLY A 31 1.08 15.23 -6.43
CA GLY A 31 2.30 15.50 -7.22
C GLY A 31 3.26 14.30 -7.37
N CYS A 32 2.84 13.09 -7.01
CA CYS A 32 3.66 11.90 -7.20
C CYS A 32 3.57 11.37 -8.64
N VAL A 33 4.72 11.21 -9.30
CA VAL A 33 4.83 10.62 -10.64
C VAL A 33 4.57 9.11 -10.56
N ASP A 34 3.91 8.53 -11.56
CA ASP A 34 3.48 7.12 -11.55
C ASP A 34 4.58 6.14 -11.14
N GLY A 35 5.79 6.25 -11.71
CA GLY A 35 6.90 5.35 -11.39
C GLY A 35 7.42 5.45 -9.95
N ALA A 36 7.11 6.53 -9.24
CA ALA A 36 7.50 6.72 -7.84
C ALA A 36 6.43 6.21 -6.85
N LYS A 37 5.20 5.92 -7.32
CA LYS A 37 4.09 5.47 -6.46
C LYS A 37 4.38 4.13 -5.79
N SER A 38 4.92 3.17 -6.53
CA SER A 38 5.26 1.84 -6.00
C SER A 38 6.30 1.92 -4.88
N HIS A 39 7.33 2.75 -5.07
CA HIS A 39 8.34 3.04 -4.05
C HIS A 39 7.73 3.71 -2.81
N LEU A 40 6.89 4.72 -2.99
CA LEU A 40 6.24 5.44 -1.90
C LEU A 40 5.32 4.52 -1.09
N ILE A 41 4.50 3.70 -1.77
CA ILE A 41 3.62 2.72 -1.10
C ILE A 41 4.47 1.72 -0.30
N ASN A 42 5.53 1.19 -0.91
CA ASN A 42 6.37 0.22 -0.20
C ASN A 42 7.10 0.85 0.98
N SER A 43 7.51 2.12 0.89
CA SER A 43 8.21 2.81 1.99
C SER A 43 7.29 3.19 3.14
N LEU A 44 6.07 3.63 2.87
CA LEU A 44 5.08 3.97 3.90
C LEU A 44 4.53 2.73 4.61
N CYS A 45 4.48 1.59 3.93
CA CYS A 45 3.81 0.39 4.43
C CYS A 45 4.77 -0.78 4.71
N GLN A 46 6.05 -0.53 5.00
CA GLN A 46 7.01 -1.61 5.31
C GLN A 46 6.65 -2.41 6.56
N SER A 47 6.03 -1.76 7.55
CA SER A 47 5.63 -2.38 8.82
C SER A 47 4.29 -3.10 8.76
N LEU A 48 3.60 -3.09 7.61
CA LEU A 48 2.28 -3.69 7.46
C LEU A 48 2.38 -5.08 6.82
N ASP A 49 1.78 -6.07 7.47
CA ASP A 49 1.76 -7.46 6.97
C ASP A 49 0.91 -7.61 5.69
N CYS A 50 -0.13 -6.79 5.54
CA CYS A 50 -1.08 -6.87 4.44
C CYS A 50 -1.41 -5.47 3.91
N ARG A 51 -1.55 -5.35 2.59
CA ARG A 51 -1.74 -4.08 1.89
C ARG A 51 -2.79 -4.23 0.80
N LEU A 52 -3.78 -3.35 0.80
CA LEU A 52 -4.76 -3.22 -0.27
C LEU A 52 -4.47 -1.94 -1.05
N ILE A 53 -4.15 -2.08 -2.34
CA ILE A 53 -3.87 -0.96 -3.23
C ILE A 53 -4.98 -0.88 -4.25
N VAL A 54 -5.71 0.24 -4.24
CA VAL A 54 -6.81 0.51 -5.18
C VAL A 54 -6.36 1.59 -6.16
N THR A 55 -6.69 1.41 -7.43
CA THR A 55 -6.35 2.33 -8.52
C THR A 55 -7.55 2.47 -9.46
N GLU A 56 -7.45 3.45 -10.35
CA GLU A 56 -8.52 3.99 -11.17
C GLU A 56 -9.03 2.99 -12.23
N ASP A 57 -8.12 2.19 -12.80
CA ASP A 57 -8.41 1.29 -13.91
C ASP A 57 -7.48 0.07 -13.95
N GLU A 58 -7.85 -0.91 -14.77
CA GLU A 58 -7.12 -2.18 -14.93
C GLU A 58 -5.71 -1.99 -15.51
N VAL A 59 -5.51 -1.01 -16.39
CA VAL A 59 -4.21 -0.78 -17.04
C VAL A 59 -3.19 -0.32 -16.01
N ARG A 60 -3.57 0.65 -15.18
CA ARG A 60 -2.75 1.15 -14.07
C ARG A 60 -2.55 0.09 -13.00
N ALA A 61 -3.56 -0.71 -12.69
CA ALA A 61 -3.44 -1.81 -11.73
C ALA A 61 -2.42 -2.86 -12.18
N ASN A 62 -2.49 -3.29 -13.44
CA ASN A 62 -1.55 -4.26 -13.99
C ASN A 62 -0.12 -3.71 -13.98
N LYS A 63 0.07 -2.46 -14.42
CA LYS A 63 1.37 -1.80 -14.37
C LYS A 63 1.92 -1.73 -12.94
N LEU A 64 1.09 -1.31 -11.98
CA LEU A 64 1.49 -1.19 -10.59
C LEU A 64 1.85 -2.55 -9.98
N VAL A 65 1.09 -3.61 -10.26
CA VAL A 65 1.41 -4.97 -9.78
C VAL A 65 2.74 -5.46 -10.35
N GLN A 66 3.03 -5.20 -11.62
CA GLN A 66 4.31 -5.55 -12.23
C GLN A 66 5.48 -4.81 -11.56
N GLU A 67 5.33 -3.50 -11.34
CA GLU A 67 6.34 -2.69 -10.66
C GLU A 67 6.51 -3.09 -9.19
N TYR A 68 5.40 -3.33 -8.49
CA TYR A 68 5.40 -3.61 -7.05
C TYR A 68 5.95 -5.00 -6.72
N ARG A 69 5.85 -5.96 -7.64
CA ARG A 69 6.47 -7.30 -7.51
C ARG A 69 7.99 -7.27 -7.38
N ASN A 70 8.63 -6.17 -7.76
CA ASN A 70 10.05 -5.97 -7.50
C ASN A 70 10.37 -5.79 -6.00
N PHE A 71 9.38 -5.35 -5.21
CA PHE A 71 9.48 -5.24 -3.76
C PHE A 71 8.89 -6.45 -3.04
N ASP A 72 7.71 -6.90 -3.48
CA ASP A 72 6.96 -7.98 -2.85
C ASP A 72 6.43 -8.95 -3.91
N LYS A 73 7.08 -10.11 -4.02
CA LYS A 73 6.72 -11.14 -4.99
C LYS A 73 5.31 -11.71 -4.75
N ASN A 74 4.77 -11.60 -3.54
CA ASN A 74 3.44 -12.09 -3.16
C ASN A 74 2.33 -11.06 -3.46
N THR A 75 2.53 -10.22 -4.48
CA THR A 75 1.54 -9.24 -4.92
C THR A 75 0.59 -9.86 -5.95
N PHE A 76 -0.71 -9.84 -5.64
CA PHE A 76 -1.78 -10.36 -6.48
C PHE A 76 -2.55 -9.23 -7.16
N TYR A 77 -2.87 -9.43 -8.43
CA TYR A 77 -3.82 -8.59 -9.16
C TYR A 77 -5.20 -9.19 -9.03
N PHE A 78 -6.19 -8.35 -8.73
CA PHE A 78 -7.57 -8.76 -8.62
C PHE A 78 -8.44 -7.92 -9.55
N PRO A 79 -9.09 -8.54 -10.55
CA PRO A 79 -9.82 -7.80 -11.57
C PRO A 79 -11.13 -7.22 -11.02
N PRO A 80 -11.65 -6.12 -11.60
CA PRO A 80 -12.86 -5.43 -11.14
C PRO A 80 -14.10 -6.31 -11.08
N LYS A 81 -14.21 -7.32 -11.98
CA LYS A 81 -15.35 -8.23 -12.02
C LYS A 81 -15.50 -9.03 -10.72
N ASP A 82 -14.39 -9.32 -10.07
CA ASP A 82 -14.38 -10.05 -8.82
C ASP A 82 -14.47 -9.09 -7.61
N PHE A 83 -14.32 -7.77 -7.82
CA PHE A 83 -14.18 -6.75 -6.76
C PHE A 83 -15.36 -6.70 -5.79
N TYR A 84 -16.59 -6.96 -6.27
CA TYR A 84 -17.77 -7.03 -5.41
C TYR A 84 -17.60 -8.04 -4.26
N PHE A 85 -16.89 -9.15 -4.51
CA PHE A 85 -16.59 -10.15 -3.48
C PHE A 85 -15.56 -9.65 -2.46
N LEU A 86 -14.52 -8.92 -2.91
CA LEU A 86 -13.53 -8.34 -2.00
C LEU A 86 -14.13 -7.24 -1.13
N VAL A 87 -14.92 -6.33 -1.70
CA VAL A 87 -15.55 -5.27 -0.91
C VAL A 87 -16.40 -5.87 0.18
N GLN A 88 -17.17 -6.92 -0.12
CA GLN A 88 -18.00 -7.57 0.89
C GLN A 88 -17.17 -8.18 2.03
N ILE A 89 -16.07 -8.89 1.72
CA ILE A 89 -15.20 -9.52 2.72
C ILE A 89 -14.42 -8.48 3.54
N PHE A 90 -13.87 -7.47 2.88
CA PHE A 90 -13.07 -6.45 3.56
C PHE A 90 -13.95 -5.46 4.33
N MET A 91 -15.18 -5.18 3.93
CA MET A 91 -16.11 -4.32 4.70
C MET A 91 -16.47 -4.94 6.05
N GLU A 92 -16.63 -6.26 6.13
CA GLU A 92 -16.78 -6.95 7.43
C GLU A 92 -15.47 -6.92 8.26
N THR A 93 -14.31 -6.84 7.59
CA THR A 93 -12.99 -6.86 8.24
C THR A 93 -12.52 -5.47 8.72
N TYR A 94 -12.86 -4.38 8.02
CA TYR A 94 -12.48 -3.00 8.42
C TYR A 94 -13.18 -2.54 9.70
N TYR A 95 -14.30 -3.15 10.09
CA TYR A 95 -14.93 -2.93 11.41
C TYR A 95 -14.32 -3.74 12.56
N LEU A 96 -13.48 -4.74 12.26
CA LEU A 96 -12.97 -5.70 13.26
C LEU A 96 -11.46 -5.63 13.54
N LYS A 97 -10.72 -4.65 12.97
CA LYS A 97 -9.26 -4.56 13.19
C LYS A 97 -8.79 -3.19 13.68
N SER A 98 -9.37 -2.73 14.79
CA SER A 98 -8.61 -2.02 15.84
C SER A 98 -7.88 -2.98 16.81
N GLU A 99 -7.93 -4.30 16.56
CA GLU A 99 -7.12 -5.27 17.29
C GLU A 99 -6.28 -6.12 16.34
N CYS A 100 -4.96 -6.01 16.50
CA CYS A 100 -3.97 -6.89 15.90
C CYS A 100 -4.27 -8.36 16.22
N VAL A 101 -4.92 -9.08 15.31
CA VAL A 101 -4.93 -10.55 15.35
C VAL A 101 -3.72 -11.05 14.58
N HIS A 102 -2.70 -11.42 15.36
CA HIS A 102 -1.60 -12.29 15.03
C HIS A 102 -2.13 -13.72 15.10
N SER A 103 -2.36 -14.38 13.96
CA SER A 103 -2.53 -15.83 13.96
C SER A 103 -2.07 -16.43 12.65
N LYS A 104 -0.97 -17.20 12.75
CA LYS A 104 -0.59 -18.27 11.82
C LYS A 104 -1.82 -19.09 11.45
N PHE A 105 -2.10 -19.22 10.15
CA PHE A 105 -2.79 -20.40 9.64
C PHE A 105 -2.07 -20.90 8.40
N PHE A 106 -2.04 -22.22 8.33
CA PHE A 106 -1.26 -23.10 7.46
C PHE A 106 -1.46 -22.88 5.96
#